data_AF-A0A9P6B6R1-F1
#
_entry.id   AF-A0A9P6B6R1-F1
#
_cell.length_a   1.000
_cell.length_b   1.000
_cell.length_c   1.000
_cell.angle_alpha   90.00
_cell.angle_beta   90.00
_cell.angle_gamma   90.00
#
_symmetry.space_group_name_H-M   'P 1'
#
loop_
_entity.id
_entity.type
_entity.pdbx_description
1 polymer ?
#
loop_
_entity_poly.entity_id
_entity_poly.type
_entity_poly.pdbx_seq_one_letter_code
_entity_poly.pdbx_strand_id
1 'polypeptide(L)'
;MASQDDQSGRPQAGASTANTNGVPAPEATSATRRADELARKDRTLAEFMLMLDDYEPLIPNEVTDYYLQRVGFECDDVRLKRLLSLAAQKFVSDIAADAFQHARLRTNAVAPGRPRVDKSGAGTTSSARDKSKTVLTMDDLTSALTEYGISARKPDFSL
;
A
#
# COMPACT_ATOMS: atom_id res chain seq x y z
N MET A 1 -76.65 -21.02 57.41
CA MET A 1 -76.09 -20.54 58.67
C MET A 1 -74.65 -21.04 58.70
N ALA A 2 -73.68 -20.13 58.61
CA ALA A 2 -72.21 -20.36 58.56
C ALA A 2 -71.72 -21.13 57.30
N SER A 3 -70.59 -20.85 56.63
CA SER A 3 -69.52 -19.85 56.73
C SER A 3 -68.75 -19.81 55.39
N GLN A 4 -67.81 -18.86 55.27
CA GLN A 4 -66.95 -18.49 54.13
C GLN A 4 -66.15 -19.62 53.46
N ASP A 5 -65.74 -19.42 52.19
CA ASP A 5 -64.32 -19.22 51.85
C ASP A 5 -64.08 -18.71 50.40
N ASP A 6 -62.90 -18.12 50.25
CA ASP A 6 -62.34 -17.17 49.31
C ASP A 6 -61.96 -17.70 47.90
N GLN A 7 -62.20 -16.93 46.82
CA GLN A 7 -61.42 -17.02 45.57
C GLN A 7 -61.53 -15.79 44.64
N SER A 8 -60.43 -15.05 44.53
CA SER A 8 -59.81 -14.42 43.33
C SER A 8 -60.62 -13.65 42.26
N GLY A 9 -60.19 -12.40 41.99
CA GLY A 9 -59.64 -12.04 40.66
C GLY A 9 -60.37 -11.05 39.73
N ARG A 10 -59.77 -9.85 39.58
CA ARG A 10 -59.83 -8.82 38.48
C ARG A 10 -60.94 -7.73 38.53
N PRO A 11 -60.57 -6.46 38.24
CA PRO A 11 -60.57 -5.89 36.85
C PRO A 11 -59.23 -5.18 36.47
N GLN A 12 -58.76 -5.22 35.21
CA GLN A 12 -59.06 -4.32 34.05
C GLN A 12 -58.35 -2.95 34.18
N ALA A 13 -57.22 -2.72 33.51
CA ALA A 13 -57.02 -2.16 32.16
C ALA A 13 -57.31 -0.65 32.03
N GLY A 14 -56.31 0.09 31.50
CA GLY A 14 -56.35 1.52 31.14
C GLY A 14 -54.96 2.16 31.27
N ALA A 15 -54.01 1.86 30.36
CA ALA A 15 -53.76 2.57 29.11
C ALA A 15 -53.32 4.04 29.30
N SER A 16 -52.01 4.29 29.19
CA SER A 16 -51.40 5.35 28.35
C SER A 16 -49.90 5.45 28.66
N THR A 17 -49.03 5.00 27.75
CA THR A 17 -47.68 5.57 27.68
C THR A 17 -47.25 5.67 26.23
N ALA A 18 -46.97 6.91 25.86
CA ALA A 18 -46.63 7.36 24.54
C ALA A 18 -45.21 6.93 24.13
N ASN A 19 -45.14 6.56 22.86
CA ASN A 19 -44.04 6.76 21.90
C ASN A 19 -42.77 7.46 22.43
N THR A 20 -41.63 6.76 22.42
CA THR A 20 -40.32 7.41 22.20
C THR A 20 -39.47 6.56 21.25
N ASN A 21 -39.21 7.14 20.08
CA ASN A 21 -38.23 6.69 19.10
C ASN A 21 -36.85 6.57 19.76
N GLY A 22 -36.37 5.34 19.95
CA GLY A 22 -34.96 5.07 20.20
C GLY A 22 -34.19 5.08 18.88
N VAL A 23 -33.66 6.23 18.50
CA VAL A 23 -32.60 6.32 17.49
C VAL A 23 -31.41 5.46 17.95
N PRO A 24 -30.91 4.50 17.15
CA PRO A 24 -29.70 3.77 17.52
C PRO A 24 -28.51 4.74 17.39
N ALA A 25 -27.78 4.89 18.48
CA ALA A 25 -26.56 5.68 18.56
C ALA A 25 -25.56 5.30 17.44
N PRO A 26 -24.85 6.27 16.81
CA PRO A 26 -24.01 6.01 15.65
C PRO A 26 -22.63 5.42 15.96
N GLU A 27 -22.26 5.23 17.23
CA GLU A 27 -20.88 4.90 17.61
C GLU A 27 -20.51 3.41 17.41
N ALA A 28 -21.45 2.49 17.61
CA ALA A 28 -21.18 1.04 17.57
C ALA A 28 -20.91 0.49 16.15
N THR A 29 -21.43 1.12 15.11
CA THR A 29 -21.27 0.63 13.72
C THR A 29 -19.87 0.86 13.14
N SER A 30 -19.11 1.82 13.70
CA SER A 30 -17.76 2.15 13.23
C SER A 30 -16.70 1.14 13.70
N ALA A 31 -16.84 0.63 14.93
CA ALA A 31 -15.93 -0.35 15.51
C ALA A 31 -16.06 -1.72 14.81
N THR A 32 -17.30 -2.17 14.56
CA THR A 32 -17.57 -3.44 13.86
C THR A 32 -17.03 -3.41 12.43
N ARG A 33 -17.24 -2.31 11.68
CA ARG A 33 -16.71 -2.17 10.31
C ARG A 33 -15.18 -2.24 10.25
N ARG A 34 -14.49 -1.62 11.21
CA ARG A 34 -13.01 -1.69 11.30
C ARG A 34 -12.53 -3.11 11.62
N ALA A 35 -13.22 -3.80 12.53
CA ALA A 35 -12.90 -5.19 12.87
C ALA A 35 -13.08 -6.13 11.66
N ASP A 36 -14.17 -5.95 10.90
CA ASP A 36 -14.44 -6.73 9.68
C ASP A 36 -13.42 -6.44 8.56
N GLU A 37 -12.83 -5.25 8.55
CA GLU A 37 -11.77 -4.88 7.60
C GLU A 37 -10.42 -5.51 7.98
N LEU A 38 -10.04 -5.48 9.26
CA LEU A 38 -8.85 -6.17 9.76
C LEU A 38 -8.94 -7.68 9.51
N ALA A 39 -10.06 -8.31 9.84
CA ALA A 39 -10.24 -9.74 9.62
C ALA A 39 -10.13 -10.13 8.13
N ARG A 40 -10.60 -9.24 7.23
CA ARG A 40 -10.38 -9.41 5.78
C ARG A 40 -8.91 -9.28 5.41
N LYS A 41 -8.20 -8.28 5.94
CA LYS A 41 -6.76 -8.10 5.71
C LYS A 41 -5.95 -9.30 6.22
N ASP A 42 -6.27 -9.82 7.40
CA ASP A 42 -5.60 -10.99 7.98
C ASP A 42 -5.81 -12.23 7.12
N ARG A 43 -7.04 -12.45 6.62
CA ARG A 43 -7.32 -13.53 5.68
C ARG A 43 -6.52 -13.37 4.38
N THR A 44 -6.45 -12.17 3.84
CA THR A 44 -5.66 -11.90 2.61
C THR A 44 -4.16 -12.05 2.86
N LEU A 45 -3.67 -11.71 4.05
CA LEU A 45 -2.25 -11.87 4.41
C LEU A 45 -1.91 -13.35 4.56
N ALA A 46 -2.77 -14.14 5.21
CA ALA A 46 -2.57 -15.58 5.32
C ALA A 46 -2.52 -16.25 3.94
N GLU A 47 -3.42 -15.87 3.04
CA GLU A 47 -3.41 -16.33 1.64
C GLU A 47 -2.13 -15.87 0.91
N PHE A 48 -1.68 -14.63 1.14
CA PHE A 48 -0.43 -14.14 0.59
C PHE A 48 0.79 -14.91 1.09
N MET A 49 0.85 -15.22 2.39
CA MET A 49 1.93 -16.00 2.98
C MET A 49 1.99 -17.42 2.40
N LEU A 50 0.85 -18.03 2.07
CA LEU A 50 0.82 -19.31 1.36
C LEU A 50 1.37 -19.19 -0.08
N MET A 51 1.07 -18.10 -0.78
CA MET A 51 1.65 -17.85 -2.11
C MET A 51 3.18 -17.68 -2.08
N LEU A 52 3.76 -17.32 -0.94
CA LEU A 52 5.21 -17.18 -0.78
C LEU A 52 5.95 -18.51 -0.63
N ASP A 53 5.26 -19.63 -0.39
CA ASP A 53 5.90 -20.95 -0.28
C ASP A 53 6.49 -21.44 -1.62
N ASP A 54 5.92 -21.00 -2.74
CA ASP A 54 6.37 -21.39 -4.09
C ASP A 54 7.10 -20.26 -4.85
N TYR A 55 7.19 -19.07 -4.27
CA TYR A 55 7.82 -17.92 -4.91
C TYR A 55 9.30 -17.79 -4.53
N GLU A 56 10.17 -17.60 -5.52
CA GLU A 56 11.60 -17.33 -5.33
C GLU A 56 11.91 -15.86 -5.67
N PRO A 57 12.14 -14.99 -4.67
CA PRO A 57 12.43 -13.58 -4.89
C PRO A 57 13.79 -13.35 -5.57
N LEU A 58 13.95 -12.18 -6.22
CA LEU A 58 15.22 -11.79 -6.85
C LEU A 58 16.40 -11.71 -5.86
N ILE A 59 16.13 -11.31 -4.61
CA ILE A 59 17.09 -11.30 -3.51
C ILE A 59 17.14 -12.71 -2.91
N PRO A 60 18.29 -13.40 -2.95
CA PRO A 60 18.44 -14.74 -2.36
C PRO A 60 18.25 -14.75 -0.84
N ASN A 61 17.85 -15.90 -0.30
CA ASN A 61 17.57 -16.06 1.14
C ASN A 61 18.80 -15.76 2.00
N GLU A 62 20.00 -16.10 1.54
CA GLU A 62 21.26 -15.92 2.28
C GLU A 62 21.57 -14.44 2.51
N VAL A 63 21.21 -13.58 1.55
CA VAL A 63 21.36 -12.13 1.68
C VAL A 63 20.41 -11.60 2.74
N THR A 64 19.16 -12.07 2.72
CA THR A 64 18.16 -11.68 3.70
C THR A 64 18.54 -12.15 5.10
N ASP A 65 19.04 -13.37 5.25
CA ASP A 65 19.53 -13.93 6.51
C ASP A 65 20.69 -13.13 7.09
N TYR A 66 21.64 -12.72 6.25
CA TYR A 66 22.74 -11.86 6.67
C TYR A 66 22.24 -10.53 7.28
N TYR A 67 21.28 -9.87 6.62
CA TYR A 67 20.74 -8.60 7.13
C TYR A 67 19.87 -8.78 8.37
N LEU A 68 19.13 -9.89 8.47
CA LEU A 68 18.35 -10.25 9.65
C LEU A 68 19.26 -10.49 10.88
N GLN A 69 20.32 -11.28 10.72
CA GLN A 69 21.31 -11.50 11.78
C GLN A 69 22.00 -10.19 12.19
N ARG A 70 22.31 -9.31 11.23
CA ARG A 70 22.93 -8.01 11.52
C ARG A 70 22.04 -7.11 12.39
N VAL A 71 20.72 -7.20 12.27
CA VAL A 71 19.79 -6.46 13.15
C VAL A 71 19.45 -7.22 14.44
N GLY A 72 20.01 -8.42 14.63
CA GLY A 72 19.77 -9.27 15.81
C GLY A 72 18.43 -10.01 15.76
N PHE A 73 17.87 -10.25 14.57
CA PHE A 73 16.64 -11.01 14.38
C PHE A 73 16.94 -12.32 13.67
N GLU A 74 16.59 -13.44 14.29
CA GLU A 74 16.68 -14.77 13.66
C GLU A 74 15.26 -15.26 13.35
N CYS A 75 15.08 -15.81 12.16
CA CYS A 75 13.80 -16.31 11.70
C CYS A 75 14.01 -17.61 10.92
N ASP A 76 13.31 -18.65 11.31
CA ASP A 76 13.37 -19.95 10.63
C ASP A 76 12.31 -20.09 9.53
N ASP A 77 11.26 -19.25 9.53
CA ASP A 77 10.21 -19.29 8.53
C ASP A 77 10.68 -18.68 7.20
N VAL A 78 10.86 -19.54 6.20
CA VAL A 78 11.28 -19.15 4.85
C VAL A 78 10.30 -18.15 4.21
N ARG A 79 9.01 -18.23 4.52
CA ARG A 79 8.01 -17.31 3.98
C ARG A 79 8.22 -15.89 4.49
N LEU A 80 8.63 -15.73 5.74
CA LEU A 80 8.94 -14.42 6.31
C LEU A 80 10.19 -13.82 5.66
N LYS A 81 11.21 -14.65 5.40
CA LYS A 81 12.41 -14.22 4.64
C LYS A 81 12.03 -13.75 3.23
N ARG A 82 11.17 -14.50 2.55
CA ARG A 82 10.69 -14.17 1.20
C ARG A 82 9.79 -12.93 1.18
N LEU A 83 8.93 -12.78 2.18
CA LEU A 83 8.09 -11.59 2.38
C LEU A 83 8.96 -10.34 2.49
N LEU A 84 9.97 -10.38 3.37
CA LEU A 84 10.89 -9.26 3.57
C LEU A 84 11.67 -8.94 2.29
N SER A 85 12.14 -9.97 1.60
CA SER A 85 12.85 -9.85 0.32
C SER A 85 11.98 -9.17 -0.75
N LEU A 86 10.72 -9.58 -0.87
CA LEU A 86 9.75 -8.99 -1.79
C LEU A 86 9.40 -7.54 -1.42
N ALA A 87 9.23 -7.25 -0.13
CA ALA A 87 8.96 -5.90 0.33
C ALA A 87 10.12 -4.96 -0.02
N ALA A 88 11.37 -5.39 0.19
CA ALA A 88 12.55 -4.64 -0.21
C ALA A 88 12.64 -4.45 -1.73
N GLN A 89 12.37 -5.49 -2.51
CA GLN A 89 12.35 -5.41 -3.97
C GLN A 89 11.29 -4.42 -4.48
N LYS A 90 10.08 -4.49 -3.92
CA LYS A 90 9.01 -3.55 -4.23
C LYS A 90 9.43 -2.13 -3.89
N PHE A 91 9.96 -1.91 -2.68
CA PHE A 91 10.41 -0.59 -2.24
C PHE A 91 11.44 0.03 -3.20
N VAL A 92 12.46 -0.73 -3.60
CA VAL A 92 13.46 -0.26 -4.57
C VAL A 92 12.84 -0.04 -5.96
N SER A 93 11.89 -0.89 -6.36
CA SER A 93 11.20 -0.77 -7.65
C SER A 93 10.32 0.48 -7.72
N ASP A 94 9.63 0.83 -6.63
CA ASP A 94 8.81 2.03 -6.54
C ASP A 94 9.71 3.30 -6.65
N ILE A 95 10.82 3.35 -5.91
CA ILE A 95 11.80 4.45 -6.03
C ILE A 95 12.38 4.54 -7.45
N ALA A 96 12.72 3.40 -8.06
CA ALA A 96 13.28 3.38 -9.40
C ALA A 96 12.26 3.85 -10.45
N ALA A 97 10.98 3.50 -10.28
CA ALA A 97 9.90 3.95 -11.14
C ALA A 97 9.71 5.46 -11.07
N ASP A 98 9.73 6.04 -9.86
CA ASP A 98 9.61 7.49 -9.67
C ASP A 98 10.82 8.23 -10.24
N ALA A 99 12.03 7.77 -9.93
CA ALA A 99 13.26 8.36 -10.48
C ALA A 99 13.30 8.26 -12.03
N PHE A 100 12.78 7.17 -12.61
CA PHE A 100 12.66 7.03 -14.05
C PHE A 100 11.74 8.09 -14.68
N GLN A 101 10.66 8.48 -13.99
CA GLN A 101 9.79 9.57 -14.47
C GLN A 101 10.54 10.90 -14.53
N HIS A 102 11.30 11.25 -13.49
CA HIS A 102 12.14 12.44 -13.48
C HIS A 102 13.19 12.42 -14.59
N ALA A 103 13.90 11.29 -14.74
CA ALA A 103 14.91 11.12 -15.79
C ALA A 103 14.31 11.25 -17.20
N ARG A 104 13.12 10.69 -17.41
CA ARG A 104 12.41 10.74 -18.71
C ARG A 104 11.92 12.14 -19.03
N LEU A 105 11.35 12.87 -18.06
CA LEU A 105 10.92 14.26 -18.26
C LEU A 105 12.11 15.15 -18.61
N ARG A 106 13.23 14.97 -17.92
CA ARG A 106 14.48 15.68 -18.20
C ARG A 106 15.04 15.35 -19.58
N THR A 107 15.14 14.07 -19.95
CA THR A 107 15.68 13.68 -21.28
C THR A 107 14.78 14.16 -22.43
N ASN A 108 13.47 14.24 -22.21
CA ASN A 108 12.53 14.77 -23.20
C ASN A 108 12.53 16.30 -23.26
N ALA A 109 12.81 16.99 -22.15
CA ALA A 109 12.94 18.44 -22.08
C ALA A 109 14.28 18.95 -22.65
N VAL A 110 15.36 18.18 -22.50
CA VAL A 110 16.72 18.51 -22.98
C VAL A 110 16.91 18.16 -24.47
N ALA A 111 15.90 17.62 -25.15
CA ALA A 111 15.89 17.45 -26.60
C ALA A 111 15.11 18.61 -27.29
N PRO A 112 15.71 19.79 -27.52
CA PRO A 112 15.08 20.86 -28.27
C PRO A 112 15.08 20.48 -29.75
N GLY A 113 14.02 19.87 -30.26
CA GLY A 113 14.00 19.58 -31.70
C GLY A 113 13.03 18.55 -32.23
N ARG A 114 11.84 18.37 -31.64
CA ARG A 114 10.72 17.88 -32.46
C ARG A 114 9.62 18.91 -32.51
N PRO A 115 9.34 19.51 -33.69
CA PRO A 115 8.08 20.20 -33.88
C PRO A 115 6.97 19.16 -33.72
N ARG A 116 5.82 19.61 -33.22
CA ARG A 116 4.57 18.85 -33.36
C ARG A 116 4.47 18.46 -34.82
N VAL A 117 4.54 17.16 -35.12
CA VAL A 117 4.39 16.63 -36.48
C VAL A 117 3.04 17.05 -37.01
N ASP A 118 3.08 18.07 -37.85
CA ASP A 118 2.16 18.30 -38.94
C ASP A 118 2.25 17.09 -39.90
N LYS A 119 1.09 16.64 -40.35
CA LYS A 119 0.93 15.52 -41.27
C LYS A 119 1.41 15.89 -42.67
N SER A 120 2.71 15.85 -42.95
CA SER A 120 3.20 15.71 -44.33
C SER A 120 4.70 15.45 -44.41
N GLY A 121 5.07 14.42 -45.16
CA GLY A 121 6.39 14.38 -45.81
C GLY A 121 7.30 13.23 -45.37
N ALA A 122 7.50 12.30 -46.30
CA ALA A 122 8.43 11.19 -46.21
C ALA A 122 9.89 11.63 -46.10
N GLY A 123 10.72 10.85 -45.38
CA GLY A 123 12.17 10.91 -45.54
C GLY A 123 12.99 10.48 -44.32
N THR A 124 13.70 9.36 -44.49
CA THR A 124 15.01 9.05 -43.87
C THR A 124 15.09 8.39 -42.48
N THR A 125 15.43 7.09 -42.54
CA THR A 125 16.51 6.42 -41.78
C THR A 125 16.49 6.45 -40.25
N SER A 126 15.97 5.37 -39.65
CA SER A 126 16.57 4.46 -38.64
C SER A 126 17.53 4.95 -37.53
N SER A 127 17.86 6.23 -37.40
CA SER A 127 18.85 6.77 -36.46
C SER A 127 18.23 7.64 -35.35
N ALA A 128 16.90 7.61 -35.22
CA ALA A 128 16.13 8.39 -34.24
C ALA A 128 15.78 7.60 -32.96
N ARG A 129 16.01 6.29 -32.91
CA ARG A 129 15.72 5.47 -31.71
C ARG A 129 16.87 5.42 -30.71
N ASP A 130 18.11 5.58 -31.15
CA ASP A 130 19.29 5.36 -30.29
C ASP A 130 19.77 6.58 -29.49
N LYS A 131 19.23 7.78 -29.74
CA LYS A 131 19.80 9.04 -29.24
C LYS A 131 19.13 9.61 -27.98
N SER A 132 18.08 8.97 -27.45
CA SER A 132 17.42 9.40 -26.20
C SER A 132 17.40 8.28 -25.16
N LYS A 133 18.56 7.65 -24.91
CA LYS A 133 18.68 6.71 -23.80
C LYS A 133 18.50 7.47 -22.50
N THR A 134 17.45 7.14 -21.76
CA THR A 134 17.24 7.69 -20.42
C THR A 134 18.33 7.20 -19.50
N VAL A 135 19.05 8.13 -18.87
CA VAL A 135 20.12 7.84 -17.90
C VAL A 135 19.66 8.29 -16.53
N LEU A 136 19.72 7.40 -15.54
CA LEU A 136 19.46 7.73 -14.15
C LEU A 136 20.61 8.60 -13.61
N THR A 137 20.29 9.83 -13.20
CA THR A 137 21.26 10.75 -12.60
C THR A 137 20.95 11.05 -11.15
N MET A 138 21.91 11.65 -10.44
CA MET A 138 21.74 12.04 -9.04
C MET A 138 20.58 13.01 -8.85
N ASP A 139 20.34 13.94 -9.79
CA ASP A 139 19.24 14.90 -9.70
C ASP A 139 17.87 14.21 -9.73
N ASP A 140 17.72 13.20 -10.60
CA ASP A 140 16.48 12.42 -10.72
C ASP A 140 16.22 11.61 -9.44
N LEU A 141 17.28 10.99 -8.90
CA LEU A 141 17.21 10.17 -7.69
C LEU A 141 16.96 11.02 -6.43
N THR A 142 17.65 12.15 -6.29
CA THR A 142 17.45 13.06 -5.14
C THR A 142 16.04 13.64 -5.14
N SER A 143 15.50 13.95 -6.32
CA SER A 143 14.12 14.42 -6.47
C SER A 143 13.12 13.36 -5.98
N ALA A 144 13.24 12.12 -6.48
CA ALA A 144 12.40 11.00 -6.04
C ALA A 144 12.53 10.74 -4.52
N LEU A 145 13.76 10.65 -3.99
CA LEU A 145 14.00 10.38 -2.56
C LEU A 145 13.46 11.47 -1.63
N THR A 146 13.40 12.72 -2.08
CA THR A 146 12.87 13.83 -1.28
C THR A 146 11.36 13.64 -1.01
N GLU A 147 10.63 13.02 -1.93
CA GLU A 147 9.20 12.68 -1.73
C GLU A 147 9.00 11.61 -0.65
N TYR A 148 9.99 10.73 -0.48
CA TYR A 148 10.06 9.74 0.61
C TYR A 148 10.66 10.30 1.92
N GLY A 149 11.01 11.59 1.96
CA GLY A 149 11.61 12.24 3.14
C GLY A 149 13.11 11.95 3.33
N ILE A 150 13.79 11.41 2.32
CA ILE A 150 15.21 11.06 2.36
C ILE A 150 16.04 12.15 1.67
N SER A 151 17.02 12.73 2.39
CA SER A 151 17.91 13.75 1.82
C SER A 151 19.21 13.15 1.31
N ALA A 152 19.29 12.92 -0.01
CA ALA A 152 20.53 12.53 -0.69
C ALA A 152 21.26 13.77 -1.23
N ARG A 153 22.04 14.45 -0.37
CA ARG A 153 22.91 15.55 -0.81
C ARG A 153 24.27 15.01 -1.23
N LYS A 154 24.58 15.07 -2.53
CA LYS A 154 25.93 14.88 -3.03
C LYS A 154 26.57 16.27 -3.22
N PRO A 155 27.69 16.60 -2.57
CA PRO A 155 28.43 17.82 -2.89
C PRO A 155 29.06 17.69 -4.29
N ASP A 156 28.92 18.73 -5.11
CA ASP A 156 29.38 18.72 -6.51
C ASP A 156 30.92 18.71 -6.63
N PHE A 157 31.63 19.21 -5.61
CA PHE A 157 33.08 19.16 -5.50
C PHE A 157 33.49 19.37 -4.04
N SER A 158 34.57 18.74 -3.60
CA SER A 158 35.27 19.09 -2.37
C SER A 158 36.38 20.10 -2.70
N LEU A 159 36.30 21.31 -2.15
CA LEU A 159 37.42 22.24 -2.07
C LEU A 159 38.50 21.73 -1.10
#